data_AF-A0A930X9B3-F1
#
_entry.id   AF-A0A930X9B3-F1
#
_cell.length_a   1.000
_cell.length_b   1.000
_cell.length_c   1.000
_cell.angle_alpha   90.00
_cell.angle_beta   90.00
_cell.angle_gamma   90.00
#
_symmetry.space_group_name_H-M   'P 1'
#
loop_
_entity.id
_entity.type
_entity.pdbx_description
1 polymer ?
#
loop_
_entity_poly.entity_id
_entity_poly.type
_entity_poly.pdbx_seq_one_letter_code
_entity_poly.pdbx_strand_id
1 'polypeptide(L)'
;MAKSIKKLRDDLTILETETRLLATELYELSHVYLQRLHNVVSKQLVFVCYQICTHKYPEQFLVLTYGEKVDLQEKIKAKGAVFLSHLTNTLEEMDKLECALFPDFPHSLTGLPAPSTPSEDANLQLIEKEELSNINPGDIINFFAEIEYSVGETLKEISISTNNFLREYKILPAQIPSKILAMALENSEAAVGGSDGDNLINLIVEKEHLGSDETKDITPIVAVCLRLSEIEFNDPELRTQRPSLLAIMDKLITIEKKYSRLDRQHKIALAESQWRSCWNEE
;
A
#
# COMPACT_ATOMS: atom_id res chain seq x y z
N MET A 1 20.41 33.14 23.55
CA MET A 1 20.16 32.34 22.32
C MET A 1 20.40 30.85 22.54
N ALA A 2 21.51 30.42 23.15
CA ALA A 2 21.77 29.00 23.45
C ALA A 2 20.63 28.26 24.21
N LYS A 3 19.99 28.89 25.20
CA LYS A 3 18.83 28.30 25.90
C LYS A 3 17.60 28.05 25.00
N SER A 4 17.44 28.85 23.94
CA SER A 4 16.34 28.70 22.98
C SER A 4 16.61 27.59 21.97
N ILE A 5 17.87 27.43 21.54
CA ILE A 5 18.29 26.34 20.64
C ILE A 5 18.16 25.00 21.36
N LYS A 6 18.62 24.91 22.62
CA LYS A 6 18.49 23.70 23.43
C LYS A 6 17.03 23.29 23.60
N LYS A 7 16.14 24.25 23.90
CA LYS A 7 14.70 23.98 24.02
C LYS A 7 14.09 23.46 22.72
N LEU A 8 14.42 24.07 21.58
CA LEU A 8 13.93 23.59 20.27
C LEU A 8 14.42 22.17 19.95
N ARG A 9 15.65 21.84 20.35
CA ARG A 9 16.19 20.49 20.23
C ARG A 9 15.45 19.50 21.14
N ASP A 10 15.21 19.85 22.39
CA ASP A 10 14.46 19.03 23.34
C ASP A 10 13.01 18.80 22.85
N ASP A 11 12.37 19.83 22.28
CA ASP A 11 11.03 19.70 21.69
C ASP A 11 11.02 18.79 20.44
N LEU A 12 12.09 18.82 19.63
CA LEU A 12 12.26 17.92 18.48
C LEU A 12 12.45 16.47 18.89
N THR A 13 13.29 16.20 19.89
CA THR A 13 13.49 14.82 20.37
C THR A 13 12.21 14.23 20.96
N ILE A 14 11.37 15.03 21.62
CA ILE A 14 10.05 14.59 22.07
C ILE A 14 9.19 14.17 20.88
N LEU A 15 9.12 14.98 19.81
CA LEU A 15 8.35 14.62 18.61
C LEU A 15 8.92 13.40 17.88
N GLU A 16 10.24 13.21 17.85
CA GLU A 16 10.88 12.01 17.31
C GLU A 16 10.47 10.76 18.09
N THR A 17 10.42 10.84 19.43
CA THR A 17 9.93 9.71 20.25
C THR A 17 8.45 9.40 20.03
N GLU A 18 7.60 10.43 19.90
CA GLU A 18 6.17 10.25 19.61
C GLU A 18 5.96 9.65 18.21
N THR A 19 6.73 10.14 17.23
CA THR A 19 6.75 9.61 15.85
C THR A 19 7.12 8.12 15.84
N ARG A 20 8.14 7.74 16.62
CA ARG A 20 8.58 6.35 16.73
C ARG A 20 7.48 5.44 17.29
N LEU A 21 6.80 5.87 18.35
CA LEU A 21 5.71 5.10 18.95
C LEU A 21 4.55 4.89 17.95
N LEU A 22 4.14 5.96 17.26
CA LEU A 22 3.09 5.85 16.25
C LEU A 22 3.51 4.99 15.05
N ALA A 23 4.78 5.05 14.64
CA ALA A 23 5.30 4.24 13.55
C ALA A 23 5.20 2.73 13.87
N THR A 24 5.59 2.33 15.09
CA THR A 24 5.46 0.94 15.54
C THR A 24 4.00 0.50 15.61
N GLU A 25 3.11 1.32 16.19
CA GLU A 25 1.68 1.02 16.25
C GLU A 25 1.08 0.86 14.84
N LEU A 26 1.45 1.75 13.91
CA LEU A 26 0.99 1.73 12.53
C LEU A 26 1.49 0.50 11.78
N TYR A 27 2.74 0.10 12.00
CA TYR A 27 3.35 -1.09 11.41
C TYR A 27 2.66 -2.38 11.88
N GLU A 28 2.46 -2.55 13.19
CA GLU A 28 1.79 -3.74 13.72
C GLU A 28 0.36 -3.86 13.17
N LEU A 29 -0.37 -2.73 13.15
CA LEU A 29 -1.73 -2.68 12.64
C LEU A 29 -1.79 -2.96 11.13
N SER A 30 -0.84 -2.43 10.35
CA SER A 30 -0.80 -2.62 8.89
C SER A 30 -0.45 -4.05 8.52
N HIS A 31 0.47 -4.69 9.25
CA HIS A 31 0.81 -6.09 9.02
C HIS A 31 -0.41 -6.99 9.24
N VAL A 32 -1.15 -6.81 10.35
CA VAL A 32 -2.38 -7.56 10.63
C VAL A 32 -3.45 -7.29 9.56
N TYR A 33 -3.63 -6.02 9.19
CA TYR A 33 -4.57 -5.62 8.14
C TYR A 33 -4.26 -6.25 6.79
N LEU A 34 -3.00 -6.21 6.33
CA LEU A 34 -2.58 -6.75 5.04
C LEU A 34 -2.70 -8.29 4.99
N GLN A 35 -2.38 -8.97 6.09
CA GLN A 35 -2.61 -10.41 6.21
C GLN A 35 -4.10 -10.77 6.08
N ARG A 36 -4.98 -9.98 6.73
CA ARG A 36 -6.43 -10.17 6.60
C ARG A 36 -6.89 -9.87 5.18
N LEU A 37 -6.44 -8.74 4.61
CA LEU A 37 -6.78 -8.29 3.28
C LEU A 37 -6.48 -9.37 2.25
N HIS A 38 -5.29 -9.98 2.30
CA HIS A 38 -4.96 -11.10 1.42
C HIS A 38 -5.99 -12.23 1.48
N ASN A 39 -6.35 -12.67 2.68
CA ASN A 39 -7.27 -13.78 2.86
C ASN A 39 -8.64 -13.46 2.26
N VAL A 40 -9.10 -12.22 2.40
CA VAL A 40 -10.37 -11.74 1.83
C VAL A 40 -10.26 -11.65 0.30
N VAL A 41 -9.21 -11.03 -0.23
CA VAL A 41 -8.95 -10.90 -1.67
C VAL A 41 -8.93 -12.26 -2.36
N SER A 42 -8.23 -13.23 -1.79
CA SER A 42 -8.12 -14.58 -2.38
C SER A 42 -9.47 -15.30 -2.44
N LYS A 43 -10.28 -15.18 -1.37
CA LYS A 43 -11.63 -15.75 -1.34
C LYS A 43 -12.54 -15.03 -2.34
N GLN A 44 -12.48 -13.70 -2.37
CA GLN A 44 -13.30 -12.89 -3.27
C GLN A 44 -12.96 -13.18 -4.73
N LEU A 45 -11.68 -13.32 -5.07
CA LEU A 45 -11.24 -13.67 -6.42
C LEU A 45 -11.85 -15.01 -6.88
N VAL A 46 -11.80 -16.03 -6.04
CA VAL A 46 -12.41 -17.34 -6.33
C VAL A 46 -13.93 -17.22 -6.46
N PHE A 47 -14.58 -16.50 -5.54
CA PHE A 47 -16.03 -16.32 -5.55
C PHE A 47 -16.52 -15.58 -6.80
N VAL A 48 -15.84 -14.50 -7.17
CA VAL A 48 -16.15 -13.71 -8.36
C VAL A 48 -15.96 -14.53 -9.63
N CYS A 49 -14.86 -15.30 -9.72
CA CYS A 49 -14.66 -16.20 -10.86
C CYS A 49 -15.74 -17.28 -10.93
N TYR A 50 -16.16 -17.81 -9.78
CA TYR A 50 -17.30 -18.74 -9.71
C TYR A 50 -18.56 -18.09 -10.26
N GLN A 51 -18.93 -16.88 -9.80
CA GLN A 51 -20.11 -16.16 -10.29
C GLN A 51 -20.05 -15.91 -11.80
N ILE A 52 -18.89 -15.53 -12.34
CA ILE A 52 -18.70 -15.36 -13.79
C ILE A 52 -18.95 -16.68 -14.51
N CYS A 53 -18.35 -17.78 -14.05
CA CYS A 53 -18.46 -19.07 -14.71
C CYS A 53 -19.86 -19.70 -14.60
N THR A 54 -20.57 -19.50 -13.50
CA THR A 54 -21.86 -20.19 -13.25
C THR A 54 -23.08 -19.33 -13.51
N HIS A 55 -23.01 -18.02 -13.32
CA HIS A 55 -24.16 -17.12 -13.46
C HIS A 55 -24.10 -16.25 -14.71
N LYS A 56 -22.90 -15.83 -15.14
CA LYS A 56 -22.77 -14.91 -16.29
C LYS A 56 -22.44 -15.66 -17.60
N TYR A 57 -21.60 -16.70 -17.55
CA TYR A 57 -21.14 -17.47 -18.71
C TYR A 57 -21.21 -19.00 -18.52
N PRO A 58 -22.37 -19.56 -18.10
CA PRO A 58 -22.51 -20.99 -17.83
C PRO A 58 -22.27 -21.85 -19.07
N GLU A 59 -22.75 -21.43 -20.24
CA GLU A 59 -22.60 -22.20 -21.47
C GLU A 59 -21.14 -22.36 -21.89
N GLN A 60 -20.36 -21.26 -21.83
CA GLN A 60 -18.93 -21.29 -22.13
C GLN A 60 -18.18 -22.17 -21.14
N PHE A 61 -18.53 -22.10 -19.86
CA PHE A 61 -17.93 -22.95 -18.83
C PHE A 61 -18.27 -24.44 -19.02
N LEU A 62 -19.50 -24.77 -19.41
CA LEU A 62 -19.94 -26.15 -19.63
C LEU A 62 -19.20 -26.82 -20.80
N VAL A 63 -18.89 -26.06 -21.86
CA VAL A 63 -18.14 -26.52 -23.05
C VAL A 63 -16.70 -26.94 -22.70
N LEU A 64 -16.10 -26.39 -21.65
CA LEU A 64 -14.74 -26.77 -21.24
C LEU A 64 -14.65 -28.24 -20.81
N THR A 65 -13.54 -28.87 -21.16
CA THR A 65 -13.19 -30.21 -20.66
C THR A 65 -12.94 -30.17 -19.15
N TYR A 66 -13.01 -31.34 -18.52
CA TYR A 66 -12.72 -31.44 -17.08
C TYR A 66 -11.29 -30.97 -16.75
N GLY A 67 -10.30 -31.29 -17.59
CA GLY A 67 -8.92 -30.84 -17.42
C GLY A 67 -8.78 -29.31 -17.48
N GLU A 68 -9.42 -28.66 -18.47
CA GLU A 68 -9.43 -27.19 -18.59
C GLU A 68 -10.10 -26.52 -17.40
N LYS A 69 -11.18 -27.11 -16.86
CA LYS A 69 -11.86 -26.60 -15.66
C LYS A 69 -10.94 -26.63 -14.43
N VAL A 70 -10.20 -27.73 -14.24
CA VAL A 70 -9.24 -27.86 -13.12
C VAL A 70 -8.08 -26.88 -13.28
N ASP A 71 -7.48 -26.82 -14.47
CA ASP A 71 -6.35 -25.93 -14.77
C ASP A 71 -6.72 -24.45 -14.58
N LEU A 72 -7.90 -24.02 -15.03
CA LEU A 72 -8.41 -22.66 -14.78
C LEU A 72 -8.53 -22.36 -13.28
N GLN A 73 -9.10 -23.28 -12.49
CA GLN A 73 -9.25 -23.09 -11.05
C GLN A 73 -7.90 -23.00 -10.34
N GLU A 74 -6.93 -23.81 -10.73
CA GLU A 74 -5.57 -23.77 -10.18
C GLU A 74 -4.87 -22.45 -10.52
N LYS A 75 -4.98 -21.97 -11.76
CA LYS A 75 -4.43 -20.66 -12.17
C LYS A 75 -5.02 -19.49 -11.39
N ILE A 76 -6.34 -19.48 -11.17
CA ILE A 76 -7.01 -18.44 -10.37
C ILE A 76 -6.51 -18.46 -8.92
N LYS A 77 -6.44 -19.65 -8.29
CA LYS A 77 -5.93 -19.79 -6.92
C LYS A 77 -4.47 -19.37 -6.81
N ALA A 78 -3.64 -19.78 -7.76
CA ALA A 78 -2.23 -19.39 -7.81
C ALA A 78 -2.06 -17.87 -7.91
N LYS A 79 -2.90 -17.17 -8.69
CA LYS A 79 -2.87 -15.70 -8.75
C LYS A 79 -3.31 -15.03 -7.46
N GLY A 80 -4.28 -15.59 -6.74
CA GLY A 80 -4.61 -15.13 -5.37
C GLY A 80 -3.42 -15.24 -4.41
N ALA A 81 -2.58 -16.27 -4.55
CA ALA A 81 -1.38 -16.45 -3.73
C ALA A 81 -0.25 -15.45 -4.08
N VAL A 82 -0.15 -15.03 -5.35
CA VAL A 82 0.83 -13.99 -5.77
C VAL A 82 0.62 -12.68 -5.03
N PHE A 83 -0.62 -12.35 -4.65
CA PHE A 83 -0.93 -11.19 -3.82
C PHE A 83 -0.16 -11.17 -2.49
N LEU A 84 -0.02 -12.33 -1.81
CA LEU A 84 0.82 -12.40 -0.60
C LEU A 84 2.26 -12.08 -0.93
N SER A 85 2.85 -12.74 -1.92
CA SER A 85 4.27 -12.54 -2.20
C SER A 85 4.62 -11.09 -2.50
N HIS A 86 3.75 -10.36 -3.20
CA HIS A 86 3.96 -8.93 -3.44
C HIS A 86 3.85 -8.13 -2.14
N LEU A 87 2.80 -8.34 -1.34
CA LEU A 87 2.63 -7.63 -0.08
C LEU A 87 3.71 -7.95 0.95
N THR A 88 4.13 -9.21 1.08
CA THR A 88 5.19 -9.62 2.00
C THR A 88 6.52 -9.03 1.58
N ASN A 89 6.85 -8.95 0.28
CA ASN A 89 8.05 -8.28 -0.17
C ASN A 89 8.05 -6.78 0.17
N THR A 90 6.90 -6.10 -0.01
CA THR A 90 6.75 -4.67 0.36
C THR A 90 6.83 -4.46 1.87
N LEU A 91 6.32 -5.41 2.66
CA LEU A 91 6.45 -5.41 4.13
C LEU A 91 7.88 -5.77 4.60
N GLU A 92 8.59 -6.68 3.94
CA GLU A 92 9.99 -7.00 4.26
C GLU A 92 10.92 -5.82 3.97
N GLU A 93 10.56 -4.95 3.03
CA GLU A 93 11.21 -3.64 2.86
C GLU A 93 10.96 -2.71 4.04
N MET A 94 9.79 -2.80 4.71
CA MET A 94 9.56 -2.14 6.01
C MET A 94 10.43 -2.69 7.11
N ASP A 95 10.58 -4.01 7.22
CA ASP A 95 11.39 -4.63 8.28
C ASP A 95 12.85 -4.19 8.18
N LYS A 96 13.33 -3.94 6.96
CA LYS A 96 14.66 -3.36 6.71
C LYS A 96 14.71 -1.88 7.09
N LEU A 97 13.64 -1.12 6.81
CA LEU A 97 13.51 0.25 7.27
C LEU A 97 13.49 0.29 8.81
N GLU A 98 12.75 -0.59 9.48
CA GLU A 98 12.74 -0.75 10.93
C GLU A 98 14.11 -1.21 11.46
N CYS A 99 14.80 -2.15 10.82
CA CYS A 99 16.17 -2.50 11.23
C CYS A 99 17.18 -1.35 11.03
N ALA A 100 16.98 -0.49 10.01
CA ALA A 100 17.84 0.66 9.74
C ALA A 100 17.50 1.89 10.58
N LEU A 101 16.23 2.07 10.94
CA LEU A 101 15.70 3.14 11.79
C LEU A 101 15.87 2.84 13.30
N PHE A 102 16.24 1.60 13.65
CA PHE A 102 16.39 1.13 15.03
C PHE A 102 17.69 0.29 15.25
N PRO A 103 18.89 0.84 15.00
CA PRO A 103 20.14 0.11 15.24
C PRO A 103 20.42 -0.16 16.74
N ASP A 104 19.82 0.64 17.64
CA ASP A 104 20.07 0.63 19.09
C ASP A 104 18.97 -0.05 19.91
N PHE A 105 18.22 -1.01 19.35
CA PHE A 105 17.39 -1.85 20.22
C PHE A 105 18.33 -2.62 21.15
N PRO A 106 18.23 -2.46 22.48
CA PRO A 106 19.16 -3.08 23.39
C PRO A 106 19.15 -4.59 23.19
N HIS A 107 20.26 -5.13 22.70
CA HIS A 107 20.57 -6.56 22.71
C HIS A 107 20.61 -7.12 24.16
N SER A 108 20.30 -6.29 25.17
CA SER A 108 20.07 -6.67 26.55
C SER A 108 18.94 -7.68 26.75
N LEU A 109 18.06 -7.91 25.77
CA LEU A 109 17.08 -9.00 25.79
C LEU A 109 17.60 -10.33 25.22
N THR A 110 18.78 -10.35 24.58
CA THR A 110 19.41 -11.58 24.03
C THR A 110 20.56 -12.12 24.87
N GLY A 111 20.88 -11.50 26.02
CA GLY A 111 21.80 -12.07 27.01
C GLY A 111 23.26 -12.21 26.55
N LEU A 112 23.67 -11.55 25.46
CA LEU A 112 25.06 -11.55 24.99
C LEU A 112 25.79 -10.30 25.49
N PRO A 113 27.03 -10.43 26.00
CA PRO A 113 27.73 -9.31 26.62
C PRO A 113 28.25 -8.34 25.55
N ALA A 114 27.97 -7.05 25.73
CA ALA A 114 28.54 -5.98 24.92
C ALA A 114 30.07 -5.90 25.11
N PRO A 115 30.86 -5.70 24.05
CA PRO A 115 32.30 -5.53 24.19
C PRO A 115 32.59 -4.13 24.75
N SER A 116 33.08 -4.10 25.99
CA SER A 116 33.59 -2.89 26.63
C SER A 116 34.99 -2.54 26.11
N THR A 117 35.19 -1.29 25.71
CA THR A 117 36.49 -0.62 25.83
C THR A 117 36.32 0.81 26.36
N PRO A 118 37.11 1.22 27.36
CA PRO A 118 37.15 2.59 27.85
C PRO A 118 38.25 3.38 27.13
N SER A 119 38.00 4.65 26.80
CA SER A 119 39.07 5.64 26.67
C SER A 119 38.50 7.04 26.91
N GLU A 120 38.90 7.61 28.04
CA GLU A 120 38.84 9.03 28.36
C GLU A 120 39.82 9.77 27.44
N ASP A 121 39.33 10.75 26.68
CA ASP A 121 40.05 12.00 26.42
C ASP A 121 39.06 13.02 25.84
N ALA A 122 38.91 14.13 26.58
CA ALA A 122 37.85 15.10 26.40
C ALA A 122 38.27 16.31 25.56
N ASN A 123 37.27 16.83 24.83
CA ASN A 123 37.08 18.21 24.40
C ASN A 123 37.90 18.76 23.22
N LEU A 124 37.31 18.71 22.02
CA LEU A 124 36.89 19.90 21.22
C LEU A 124 36.33 19.52 19.82
N GLN A 125 35.52 18.45 19.72
CA GLN A 125 34.82 18.08 18.47
C GLN A 125 33.37 17.62 18.73
N LEU A 126 32.66 18.32 19.63
CA LEU A 126 31.27 18.02 20.00
C LEU A 126 30.22 18.47 18.95
N ILE A 127 30.52 18.40 17.66
CA ILE A 127 29.56 18.78 16.61
C ILE A 127 29.34 17.70 15.53
N GLU A 128 30.16 16.65 15.43
CA GLU A 128 30.09 15.73 14.26
C GLU A 128 29.76 14.25 14.59
N LYS A 129 29.24 13.93 15.77
CA LYS A 129 28.89 12.52 16.10
C LYS A 129 27.48 12.31 16.65
N GLU A 130 26.58 13.21 16.28
CA GLU A 130 25.13 13.08 16.43
C GLU A 130 24.47 13.24 15.07
N GLU A 131 24.93 12.47 14.08
CA GLU A 131 23.99 11.95 13.09
C GLU A 131 23.09 10.97 13.85
N LEU A 132 22.13 11.52 14.62
CA LEU A 132 20.97 10.76 15.01
C LEU A 132 20.42 10.19 13.71
N SER A 133 20.27 8.87 13.66
CA SER A 133 19.31 8.17 12.82
C SER A 133 17.94 8.80 13.03
N ASN A 134 17.69 9.93 12.35
CA ASN A 134 16.60 10.82 12.69
C ASN A 134 15.36 10.38 11.91
N ILE A 135 14.39 9.83 12.64
CA ILE A 135 13.14 9.32 12.07
C ILE A 135 12.31 10.52 11.64
N ASN A 136 12.32 10.81 10.34
CA ASN A 136 11.48 11.85 9.78
C ASN A 136 10.04 11.31 9.63
N PRO A 137 9.03 11.93 10.26
CA PRO A 137 7.63 11.51 10.11
C PRO A 137 7.15 11.55 8.66
N GLY A 138 7.73 12.41 7.80
CA GLY A 138 7.41 12.47 6.38
C GLY A 138 7.79 11.20 5.62
N ASP A 139 8.89 10.54 5.99
CA ASP A 139 9.35 9.33 5.31
C ASP A 139 8.40 8.17 5.60
N ILE A 140 7.89 8.08 6.84
CA ILE A 140 6.87 7.10 7.24
C ILE A 140 5.57 7.33 6.47
N ILE A 141 5.10 8.59 6.37
CA ILE A 141 3.87 8.91 5.64
C ILE A 141 3.97 8.51 4.16
N ASN A 142 5.08 8.86 3.50
CA ASN A 142 5.30 8.52 2.10
C ASN A 142 5.35 7.01 1.90
N PHE A 143 6.05 6.31 2.78
CA PHE A 143 6.16 4.87 2.74
C PHE A 143 4.78 4.18 2.84
N PHE A 144 3.92 4.61 3.76
CA PHE A 144 2.55 4.06 3.84
C PHE A 144 1.69 4.40 2.63
N ALA A 145 1.89 5.56 2.01
CA ALA A 145 1.24 5.89 0.75
C ALA A 145 1.71 4.97 -0.40
N GLU A 146 2.98 4.58 -0.42
CA GLU A 146 3.52 3.60 -1.37
C GLU A 146 2.92 2.21 -1.16
N ILE A 147 2.70 1.78 0.09
CA ILE A 147 1.96 0.54 0.38
C ILE A 147 0.55 0.60 -0.19
N GLU A 148 -0.22 1.63 0.12
CA GLU A 148 -1.59 1.78 -0.36
C GLU A 148 -1.66 1.77 -1.89
N TYR A 149 -0.70 2.44 -2.53
CA TYR A 149 -0.56 2.42 -3.99
C TYR A 149 -0.25 1.01 -4.51
N SER A 150 0.69 0.29 -3.88
CA SER A 150 1.07 -1.07 -4.26
C SER A 150 -0.09 -2.07 -4.12
N VAL A 151 -0.92 -1.92 -3.08
CA VAL A 151 -2.14 -2.72 -2.88
C VAL A 151 -3.09 -2.51 -4.06
N GLY A 152 -3.33 -1.25 -4.43
CA GLY A 152 -4.20 -0.90 -5.56
C GLY A 152 -3.69 -1.46 -6.89
N GLU A 153 -2.41 -1.28 -7.19
CA GLU A 153 -1.80 -1.81 -8.42
C GLU A 153 -1.81 -3.34 -8.46
N THR A 154 -1.57 -4.02 -7.34
CA THR A 154 -1.61 -5.48 -7.29
C THR A 154 -3.03 -6.00 -7.54
N LEU A 155 -4.07 -5.36 -6.96
CA LEU A 155 -5.47 -5.72 -7.24
C LEU A 155 -5.83 -5.51 -8.71
N LYS A 156 -5.33 -4.43 -9.33
CA LYS A 156 -5.50 -4.15 -10.76
C LYS A 156 -4.83 -5.23 -11.61
N GLU A 157 -3.59 -5.59 -11.31
CA GLU A 157 -2.85 -6.64 -12.03
C GLU A 157 -3.58 -8.00 -11.93
N ILE A 158 -4.04 -8.37 -10.73
CA ILE A 158 -4.80 -9.61 -10.51
C ILE A 158 -6.10 -9.59 -11.33
N SER A 159 -6.83 -8.47 -11.34
CA SER A 159 -8.06 -8.33 -12.13
C SER A 159 -7.78 -8.50 -13.63
N ILE A 160 -6.74 -7.84 -14.16
CA ILE A 160 -6.34 -7.95 -15.57
C ILE A 160 -5.92 -9.39 -15.90
N SER A 161 -5.03 -9.99 -15.10
CA SER A 161 -4.53 -11.35 -15.33
C SER A 161 -5.65 -12.38 -15.28
N THR A 162 -6.59 -12.22 -14.35
CA THR A 162 -7.73 -13.13 -14.22
C THR A 162 -8.66 -13.03 -15.43
N ASN A 163 -8.95 -11.81 -15.90
CA ASN A 163 -9.70 -11.60 -17.12
C ASN A 163 -8.96 -12.16 -18.36
N ASN A 164 -7.62 -12.15 -18.38
CA ASN A 164 -6.84 -12.80 -19.44
C ASN A 164 -7.06 -14.30 -19.43
N PHE A 165 -6.98 -14.97 -18.27
CA PHE A 165 -7.29 -16.40 -18.18
C PHE A 165 -8.69 -16.69 -18.68
N LEU A 166 -9.70 -15.96 -18.20
CA LEU A 166 -11.08 -16.17 -18.64
C LEU A 166 -11.24 -16.00 -20.17
N ARG A 167 -10.43 -15.17 -20.83
CA ARG A 167 -10.39 -15.06 -22.30
C ARG A 167 -9.67 -16.24 -22.97
N GLU A 168 -8.55 -16.71 -22.40
CA GLU A 168 -7.81 -17.88 -22.89
C GLU A 168 -8.67 -19.13 -22.93
N TYR A 169 -9.48 -19.36 -21.88
CA TYR A 169 -10.46 -20.45 -21.82
C TYR A 169 -11.78 -20.13 -22.54
N LYS A 170 -11.85 -19.03 -23.30
CA LYS A 170 -13.03 -18.63 -24.09
C LYS A 170 -14.32 -18.46 -23.26
N ILE A 171 -14.19 -18.21 -21.95
CA ILE A 171 -15.30 -17.86 -21.08
C ILE A 171 -15.73 -16.43 -21.37
N LEU A 172 -14.77 -15.50 -21.38
CA LEU A 172 -14.99 -14.14 -21.84
C LEU A 172 -14.83 -14.04 -23.37
N PRO A 173 -15.66 -13.23 -24.04
CA PRO A 173 -15.54 -13.02 -25.48
C PRO A 173 -14.22 -12.31 -25.82
N ALA A 174 -13.50 -12.81 -26.83
CA ALA A 174 -12.22 -12.26 -27.29
C ALA A 174 -12.34 -10.87 -27.97
N GLN A 175 -13.56 -10.36 -28.14
CA GLN A 175 -13.87 -9.13 -28.88
C GLN A 175 -13.51 -7.84 -28.14
N ILE A 176 -13.10 -7.91 -26.87
CA ILE A 176 -12.70 -6.72 -26.12
C ILE A 176 -11.18 -6.55 -26.23
N PRO A 177 -10.69 -5.47 -26.88
CA PRO A 177 -9.29 -5.10 -26.82
C PRO A 177 -8.86 -5.00 -25.36
N SER A 178 -7.73 -5.62 -25.02
CA SER A 178 -7.13 -5.55 -23.67
C SER A 178 -7.02 -4.10 -23.17
N LYS A 179 -6.83 -3.15 -24.09
CA LYS A 179 -6.78 -1.71 -23.81
C LYS A 179 -8.10 -1.13 -23.30
N ILE A 180 -9.26 -1.55 -23.81
CA ILE A 180 -10.57 -1.07 -23.35
C ILE A 180 -10.87 -1.62 -21.96
N LEU A 181 -10.53 -2.89 -21.70
CA LEU A 181 -10.63 -3.47 -20.35
C LEU A 181 -9.75 -2.73 -19.35
N ALA A 182 -8.49 -2.45 -19.71
CA ALA A 182 -7.59 -1.70 -18.83
C ALA A 182 -8.11 -0.29 -18.53
N MET A 183 -8.61 0.43 -19.53
CA MET A 183 -9.19 1.77 -19.33
C MET A 183 -10.47 1.74 -18.50
N ALA A 184 -11.30 0.70 -18.63
CA ALA A 184 -12.50 0.54 -17.81
C ALA A 184 -12.17 0.18 -16.35
N LEU A 185 -11.10 -0.58 -16.13
CA LEU A 185 -10.57 -0.84 -14.78
C LEU A 185 -10.00 0.43 -14.14
N GLU A 186 -9.39 1.31 -14.93
CA GLU A 186 -8.90 2.62 -14.46
C GLU A 186 -10.03 3.59 -14.10
N ASN A 187 -11.15 3.55 -14.84
CA ASN A 187 -12.32 4.42 -14.63
C ASN A 187 -13.53 3.64 -14.08
N SER A 188 -13.32 2.67 -13.18
CA SER A 188 -14.37 1.77 -12.70
C SER A 188 -15.56 2.47 -12.02
N GLU A 189 -15.39 3.70 -11.53
CA GLU A 189 -16.49 4.55 -11.01
C GLU A 189 -17.33 5.22 -12.12
N ALA A 190 -16.77 5.39 -13.33
CA ALA A 190 -17.43 6.04 -14.47
C ALA A 190 -17.99 5.04 -15.50
N ALA A 191 -17.88 3.73 -15.25
CA ALA A 191 -18.46 2.71 -16.11
C ALA A 191 -19.99 2.78 -16.08
N VAL A 192 -20.58 3.06 -17.24
CA VAL A 192 -22.01 3.40 -17.46
C VAL A 192 -22.98 2.23 -17.16
N GLY A 193 -22.48 1.03 -16.86
CA GLY A 193 -23.27 -0.11 -16.43
C GLY A 193 -23.18 -0.26 -14.91
N GLY A 194 -24.32 -0.14 -14.22
CA GLY A 194 -24.40 -0.28 -12.76
C GLY A 194 -23.54 -1.41 -12.23
N SER A 195 -22.70 -1.09 -11.26
CA SER A 195 -21.95 -2.04 -10.48
C SER A 195 -22.96 -2.91 -9.72
N ASP A 196 -23.21 -4.12 -10.22
CA ASP A 196 -23.71 -5.20 -9.37
C ASP A 196 -22.56 -5.43 -8.37
N GLY A 197 -22.73 -4.99 -7.12
CA GLY A 197 -21.70 -4.68 -6.11
C GLY A 197 -20.82 -5.81 -5.58
N ASP A 198 -20.38 -6.71 -6.46
CA ASP A 198 -19.63 -7.92 -6.15
C ASP A 198 -18.23 -7.94 -6.80
N ASN A 199 -17.51 -6.81 -6.89
CA ASN A 199 -16.20 -6.75 -7.55
C ASN A 199 -16.23 -7.21 -9.03
N LEU A 200 -17.31 -6.84 -9.72
CA LEU A 200 -17.57 -7.10 -11.13
C LEU A 200 -17.76 -5.77 -11.87
N ILE A 201 -17.35 -5.72 -13.14
CA ILE A 201 -17.60 -4.58 -14.02
C ILE A 201 -18.48 -5.01 -15.20
N ASN A 202 -19.56 -4.27 -15.43
CA ASN A 202 -20.48 -4.46 -16.55
C ASN A 202 -20.12 -3.49 -17.68
N LEU A 203 -19.61 -4.03 -18.78
CA LEU A 203 -19.24 -3.30 -19.99
C LEU A 203 -20.30 -3.51 -21.06
N ILE A 204 -20.58 -2.47 -21.83
CA ILE A 204 -21.51 -2.55 -22.95
C ILE A 204 -20.68 -2.40 -24.22
N VAL A 205 -20.67 -3.42 -25.08
CA VAL A 205 -19.92 -3.41 -26.34
C VAL A 205 -20.89 -3.40 -27.53
N GLU A 206 -20.78 -2.38 -28.36
CA GLU A 206 -21.45 -2.28 -29.65
C GLU A 206 -20.69 -3.09 -30.70
N LYS A 207 -21.36 -4.00 -31.41
CA LYS A 207 -20.80 -4.59 -32.64
C LYS A 207 -21.05 -3.66 -33.81
N GLU A 208 -19.98 -3.23 -34.48
CA GLU A 208 -20.09 -2.61 -35.80
C GLU A 208 -20.41 -3.69 -36.84
N HIS A 209 -21.62 -3.64 -37.41
CA HIS A 209 -21.95 -4.42 -38.61
C HIS A 209 -21.59 -3.61 -39.85
N LEU A 210 -20.89 -4.26 -40.81
CA LEU A 210 -20.57 -3.70 -42.14
C LEU A 210 -21.77 -3.70 -43.10
N GLY A 211 -22.99 -3.95 -42.62
CA GLY A 211 -24.22 -3.99 -43.42
C GLY A 211 -25.28 -3.07 -42.82
N SER A 212 -25.83 -2.20 -43.66
CA SER A 212 -26.92 -1.29 -43.36
C SER A 212 -28.20 -2.06 -43.00
N ASP A 213 -28.50 -2.24 -41.71
CA ASP A 213 -29.85 -2.45 -41.17
C ASP A 213 -29.86 -2.22 -39.64
N GLU A 214 -30.92 -1.58 -39.14
CA GLU A 214 -30.96 -0.72 -37.95
C GLU A 214 -31.14 -1.38 -36.56
N THR A 215 -30.33 -2.37 -36.17
CA THR A 215 -30.25 -2.74 -34.75
C THR A 215 -28.80 -2.91 -34.31
N LYS A 216 -28.31 -1.94 -33.53
CA LYS A 216 -27.03 -2.07 -32.83
C LYS A 216 -27.10 -3.29 -31.91
N ASP A 217 -26.38 -4.37 -32.26
CA ASP A 217 -26.22 -5.53 -31.39
C ASP A 217 -25.33 -5.13 -30.21
N ILE A 218 -25.99 -4.67 -29.16
CA ILE A 218 -25.37 -4.31 -27.89
C ILE A 218 -25.24 -5.58 -27.05
N THR A 219 -24.01 -6.02 -26.78
CA THR A 219 -23.76 -7.16 -25.89
C THR A 219 -23.19 -6.68 -24.55
N PRO A 220 -23.87 -6.93 -23.42
CA PRO A 220 -23.29 -6.69 -22.11
C PRO A 220 -22.22 -7.74 -21.81
N ILE A 221 -21.09 -7.31 -21.28
CA ILE A 221 -19.96 -8.14 -20.92
C ILE A 221 -19.64 -7.89 -19.45
N VAL A 222 -19.57 -8.95 -18.66
CA VAL A 222 -19.25 -8.88 -17.24
C VAL A 222 -17.83 -9.40 -17.04
N ALA A 223 -16.97 -8.62 -16.39
CA ALA A 223 -15.58 -8.98 -16.13
C ALA A 223 -15.20 -8.79 -14.65
N VAL A 224 -14.08 -9.38 -14.23
CA VAL A 224 -13.54 -9.25 -12.87
C VAL A 224 -12.97 -7.84 -12.68
N CYS A 225 -13.36 -7.17 -11.60
CA CYS A 225 -12.79 -5.89 -11.17
C CYS A 225 -12.72 -5.85 -9.64
N LEU A 226 -11.58 -6.28 -9.09
CA LEU A 226 -11.34 -6.21 -7.65
C LEU A 226 -11.14 -4.76 -7.22
N ARG A 227 -11.98 -4.28 -6.31
CA ARG A 227 -11.93 -2.92 -5.76
C ARG A 227 -11.70 -2.98 -4.26
N LEU A 228 -10.68 -2.26 -3.79
CA LEU A 228 -10.31 -2.25 -2.37
C LEU A 228 -11.50 -1.83 -1.49
N SER A 229 -12.22 -0.78 -1.88
CA SER A 229 -13.38 -0.27 -1.13
C SER A 229 -14.49 -1.30 -0.94
N GLU A 230 -14.80 -2.11 -1.96
CA GLU A 230 -15.82 -3.17 -1.86
C GLU A 230 -15.32 -4.36 -1.03
N ILE A 231 -14.04 -4.72 -1.18
CA ILE A 231 -13.41 -5.80 -0.42
C ILE A 231 -13.39 -5.46 1.08
N GLU A 232 -12.97 -4.25 1.43
CA GLU A 232 -12.99 -3.75 2.81
C GLU A 232 -14.41 -3.60 3.35
N PHE A 233 -15.34 -3.12 2.52
CA PHE A 233 -16.73 -2.98 2.92
C PHE A 233 -17.34 -4.35 3.24
N ASN A 234 -17.07 -5.38 2.45
CA ASN A 234 -17.69 -6.70 2.62
C ASN A 234 -17.12 -7.51 3.80
N ASP A 235 -15.94 -7.16 4.33
CA ASP A 235 -15.35 -7.82 5.50
C ASP A 235 -15.50 -6.99 6.79
N PRO A 236 -16.12 -7.54 7.86
CA PRO A 236 -16.37 -6.79 9.09
C PRO A 236 -15.09 -6.41 9.85
N GLU A 237 -14.03 -7.23 9.78
CA GLU A 237 -12.78 -6.95 10.49
C GLU A 237 -11.99 -5.85 9.77
N LEU A 238 -11.84 -5.94 8.45
CA LEU A 238 -11.19 -4.88 7.65
C LEU A 238 -11.88 -3.52 7.85
N ARG A 239 -13.22 -3.52 7.91
CA ARG A 239 -14.02 -2.32 8.17
C ARG A 239 -13.72 -1.67 9.52
N THR A 240 -13.29 -2.45 10.51
CA THR A 240 -12.88 -1.93 11.82
C THR A 240 -11.41 -1.51 11.88
N GLN A 241 -10.54 -2.20 11.15
CA GLN A 241 -9.10 -1.93 11.12
C GLN A 241 -8.76 -0.67 10.30
N ARG A 242 -9.46 -0.44 9.17
CA ARG A 242 -9.21 0.70 8.27
C ARG A 242 -9.35 2.05 8.99
N PRO A 243 -10.41 2.33 9.78
CA PRO A 243 -10.49 3.57 10.56
C PRO A 243 -9.35 3.74 11.56
N SER A 244 -8.88 2.66 12.19
CA SER A 244 -7.76 2.71 13.13
C SER A 244 -6.44 3.07 12.44
N LEU A 245 -6.18 2.51 11.25
CA LEU A 245 -5.02 2.87 10.43
C LEU A 245 -5.05 4.36 10.07
N LEU A 246 -6.20 4.85 9.59
CA LEU A 246 -6.37 6.26 9.23
C LEU A 246 -6.20 7.19 10.44
N ALA A 247 -6.70 6.80 11.62
CA ALA A 247 -6.55 7.59 12.83
C ALA A 247 -5.07 7.76 13.25
N ILE A 248 -4.25 6.72 13.10
CA ILE A 248 -2.81 6.81 13.39
C ILE A 248 -2.11 7.66 12.32
N MET A 249 -2.45 7.48 11.05
CA MET A 249 -1.95 8.32 9.94
C MET A 249 -2.25 9.81 10.14
N ASP A 250 -3.47 10.15 10.56
CA ASP A 250 -3.87 11.54 10.83
C ASP A 250 -3.05 12.17 11.96
N LYS A 251 -2.76 11.39 13.02
CA LYS A 251 -1.86 11.82 14.10
C LYS A 251 -0.44 12.04 13.57
N LEU A 252 0.07 11.13 12.76
CA LEU A 252 1.41 11.21 12.18
C LEU A 252 1.56 12.45 11.27
N ILE A 253 0.56 12.74 10.43
CA ILE A 253 0.50 13.97 9.62
C ILE A 253 0.48 15.22 10.51
N THR A 254 -0.20 15.15 11.65
CA THR A 254 -0.23 16.27 12.61
C THR A 254 1.13 16.50 13.26
N ILE A 255 1.86 15.42 13.58
CA ILE A 255 3.22 15.50 14.12
C ILE A 255 4.20 16.00 13.07
N GLU A 256 4.12 15.54 11.82
CA GLU A 256 4.95 15.98 10.71
C GLU A 256 4.91 17.51 10.55
N LYS A 257 3.72 18.11 10.58
CA LYS A 257 3.55 19.57 10.48
C LYS A 257 4.21 20.32 11.64
N LYS A 258 4.18 19.75 12.85
CA LYS A 258 4.85 20.33 14.04
C LYS A 258 6.36 20.17 13.94
N TYR A 259 6.81 18.98 13.55
CA TYR A 259 8.21 18.62 13.39
C TYR A 259 8.89 19.51 12.36
N SER A 260 8.35 19.62 11.15
CA SER A 260 8.90 20.46 10.07
C SER A 260 9.01 21.94 10.47
N ARG A 261 8.02 22.44 11.20
CA ARG A 261 8.04 23.81 11.75
C ARG A 261 9.17 24.00 12.77
N LEU A 262 9.31 23.08 13.73
CA LEU A 262 10.32 23.18 14.79
C LEU A 262 11.73 22.95 14.25
N ASP A 263 11.91 22.02 13.32
CA ASP A 263 13.18 21.75 12.66
C ASP A 263 13.67 22.98 11.89
N ARG A 264 12.76 23.63 11.14
CA ARG A 264 13.08 24.90 10.47
C ARG A 264 13.52 25.98 11.47
N GLN A 265 12.82 26.12 12.60
CA GLN A 265 13.19 27.10 13.62
C GLN A 265 14.54 26.78 14.27
N HIS A 266 14.80 25.50 14.55
CA HIS A 266 16.07 25.04 15.09
C HIS A 266 17.23 25.34 14.12
N LYS A 267 17.07 25.00 12.83
CA LYS A 267 18.05 25.29 11.78
C LYS A 267 18.35 26.78 11.64
N ILE A 268 17.31 27.63 11.63
CA ILE A 268 17.48 29.09 11.59
C ILE A 268 18.26 29.57 12.82
N ALA A 269 17.86 29.15 14.03
CA ALA A 269 18.51 29.58 15.26
C ALA A 269 19.97 29.12 15.36
N LEU A 270 20.27 27.92 14.84
CA LEU A 270 21.63 27.38 14.77
C LEU A 270 22.49 28.16 13.76
N ALA A 271 21.98 28.39 12.55
CA ALA A 271 22.66 29.20 11.53
C ALA A 271 22.93 30.62 12.01
N GLU A 272 21.95 31.25 12.67
CA GLU A 272 22.06 32.56 13.29
C GLU A 272 23.10 32.62 14.41
N SER A 273 23.23 31.55 15.20
CA SER A 273 24.25 31.43 16.24
C SER A 273 25.64 31.26 15.62
N GLN A 274 25.76 30.42 14.59
CA GLN A 274 27.01 30.19 13.87
C GLN A 274 27.47 31.46 13.16
N TRP A 275 26.57 32.16 12.47
CA TRP A 275 26.85 33.43 11.82
C TRP A 275 27.43 34.45 12.80
N ARG A 276 26.79 34.62 13.98
CA ARG A 276 27.30 35.54 15.02
C ARG A 276 28.64 35.11 15.59
N SER A 277 28.95 33.81 15.60
CA SER A 277 30.22 33.29 16.11
C SER A 277 31.38 33.42 15.12
N CYS A 278 31.11 33.44 13.81
CA CYS A 278 32.12 33.65 12.78
C CYS A 278 32.22 35.10 12.30
N TRP A 279 31.36 35.99 12.81
CA TRP A 279 31.38 37.42 12.51
C TRP A 279 32.43 38.13 13.37
N ASN A 280 33.60 38.41 12.78
CA ASN A 280 34.62 39.28 13.36
C ASN A 280 34.49 40.69 12.75
N GLU A 281 34.38 41.72 13.60
CA GLU A 281 34.57 43.11 13.17
C GLU A 281 36.08 43.42 13.18
N GLU A 282 36.71 43.42 12.01
CA GLU A 282 37.99 44.11 11.79
C GLU A 282 37.76 45.60 11.46
#